data_AF-A0A443L5R6-F1
#
_entry.id   AF-A0A443L5R6-F1
#
_cell.length_a   1.000
_cell.length_b   1.000
_cell.length_c   1.000
_cell.angle_alpha   90.00
_cell.angle_beta   90.00
_cell.angle_gamma   90.00
#
_symmetry.space_group_name_H-M   'P 1'
#
loop_
_entity.id
_entity.type
_entity.pdbx_description
1 polymer ?
#
loop_
_entity_poly.entity_id
_entity_poly.type
_entity_poly.pdbx_seq_one_letter_code
_entity_poly.pdbx_strand_id
1 'polypeptide(L)'
;MDFAQFDSRSAAEKPGRVHLLHPVTGAELYADAEQTKPCIVLVRGTESRTAQKALRAAQQERMKAKPKKDVQMLEDLHAQMVDSAVPLIAGFENVSRGEAALTLAEDDLRWFLNLQMVNGQEGERSFVEQVLAFASRRDSYLGNAAAA
;
A
#
# COMPACT_ATOMS: atom_id res chain seq x y z
N MET A 1 -23.46 -22.21 -11.06
CA MET A 1 -22.67 -21.02 -10.68
C MET A 1 -21.24 -21.48 -10.46
N ASP A 2 -20.28 -20.81 -11.08
CA ASP A 2 -18.86 -21.09 -10.88
C ASP A 2 -18.37 -20.33 -9.62
N PHE A 3 -17.74 -21.02 -8.68
CA PHE A 3 -17.21 -20.43 -7.44
C PHE A 3 -15.77 -19.93 -7.60
N ALA A 4 -15.09 -20.22 -8.71
CA ALA A 4 -13.76 -19.71 -9.00
C ALA A 4 -13.71 -18.17 -9.08
N GLN A 5 -14.84 -17.51 -9.38
CA GLN A 5 -14.97 -16.05 -9.33
C GLN A 5 -14.67 -15.43 -7.95
N PHE A 6 -14.74 -16.23 -6.88
CA PHE A 6 -14.42 -15.82 -5.50
C PHE A 6 -12.99 -16.19 -5.08
N ASP A 7 -12.12 -16.63 -5.99
CA ASP A 7 -10.70 -16.85 -5.72
C ASP A 7 -9.95 -15.51 -5.58
N SER A 8 -10.19 -14.87 -4.44
CA SER A 8 -9.58 -13.61 -4.03
C SER A 8 -8.07 -13.72 -3.85
N ARG A 9 -7.55 -14.93 -3.57
CA ARG A 9 -6.12 -15.15 -3.35
C ARG A 9 -5.34 -15.07 -4.66
N SER A 10 -5.84 -15.71 -5.71
CA SER A 10 -5.26 -15.59 -7.05
C SER A 10 -5.42 -14.18 -7.59
N ALA A 11 -6.59 -13.55 -7.37
CA ALA A 11 -6.84 -12.19 -7.82
C ALA A 11 -5.93 -11.15 -7.13
N ALA A 12 -5.60 -11.36 -5.85
CA ALA A 12 -4.72 -10.49 -5.07
C ALA A 12 -3.24 -10.49 -5.54
N GLU A 13 -2.80 -11.51 -6.30
CA GLU A 13 -1.42 -11.55 -6.84
C GLU A 13 -1.21 -10.51 -7.94
N LYS A 14 -2.27 -10.19 -8.71
CA LYS A 14 -2.24 -9.17 -9.75
C LYS A 14 -2.33 -7.79 -9.09
N PRO A 15 -1.30 -6.94 -9.20
CA PRO A 15 -1.34 -5.61 -8.61
C PRO A 15 -2.46 -4.77 -9.22
N GLY A 16 -3.29 -4.16 -8.38
CA GLY A 16 -4.26 -3.17 -8.80
C GLY A 16 -3.65 -1.77 -8.81
N ARG A 17 -4.23 -0.89 -9.63
CA ARG A 17 -3.82 0.51 -9.75
C ARG A 17 -4.54 1.35 -8.70
N VAL A 18 -3.79 1.93 -7.77
CA VAL A 18 -4.30 2.85 -6.75
C VAL A 18 -3.96 4.27 -7.17
N HIS A 19 -4.96 5.05 -7.55
CA HIS A 19 -4.79 6.48 -7.77
C HIS A 19 -4.59 7.18 -6.44
N LEU A 20 -3.42 7.79 -6.28
CA LEU A 20 -3.08 8.52 -5.06
C LEU A 20 -3.96 9.76 -4.93
N LEU A 21 -4.46 9.94 -3.72
CA LEU A 21 -5.23 11.10 -3.32
C LEU A 21 -4.37 12.01 -2.44
N HIS A 22 -4.57 13.32 -2.57
CA HIS A 22 -3.95 14.32 -1.74
C HIS A 22 -4.31 14.05 -0.26
N PRO A 23 -3.33 13.92 0.64
CA PRO A 23 -3.57 13.44 2.00
C PRO A 23 -4.57 14.26 2.83
N VAL A 24 -4.70 15.56 2.56
CA VAL A 24 -5.62 16.47 3.26
C VAL A 24 -6.97 16.64 2.55
N THR A 25 -6.97 16.94 1.25
CA THR A 25 -8.19 17.29 0.51
C THR A 25 -8.91 16.08 -0.10
N GLY A 26 -8.23 14.94 -0.20
CA GLY A 26 -8.74 13.75 -0.91
C GLY A 26 -8.80 13.90 -2.43
N ALA A 27 -8.30 15.00 -3.00
CA ALA A 27 -8.29 15.22 -4.44
C ALA A 27 -7.30 14.27 -5.14
N GLU A 28 -7.65 13.82 -6.34
CA GLU A 28 -6.76 12.99 -7.16
C GLU A 28 -5.45 13.71 -7.51
N LEU A 29 -4.33 12.99 -7.40
CA LEU A 29 -3.01 13.51 -7.73
C LEU A 29 -2.62 13.17 -9.17
N TYR A 30 -2.10 14.16 -9.87
CA TYR A 30 -1.60 14.04 -11.24
C TYR A 30 -0.19 14.62 -11.32
N ALA A 31 0.66 14.04 -12.17
CA ALA A 31 2.02 14.51 -12.42
C ALA A 31 2.07 15.68 -13.42
N ASP A 32 0.93 16.04 -14.01
CA ASP A 32 0.76 17.09 -15.00
C ASP A 32 -0.46 17.98 -14.66
N ALA A 33 -0.43 19.23 -15.15
CA ALA A 33 -1.50 20.19 -14.90
C ALA A 33 -2.79 19.83 -15.67
N GLU A 34 -2.63 19.13 -16.80
CA GLU A 34 -3.70 18.67 -17.69
C GLU A 34 -4.46 17.46 -17.13
N GLN A 35 -4.02 16.90 -16.00
CA GLN A 35 -4.63 15.74 -15.34
C GLN A 35 -4.71 14.50 -16.26
N THR A 36 -3.66 14.25 -17.05
CA THR A 36 -3.58 13.07 -17.93
C THR A 36 -2.63 12.00 -17.43
N LYS A 37 -1.79 12.33 -16.44
CA LYS A 37 -0.80 11.43 -15.84
C LYS A 37 -1.13 11.19 -14.38
N PRO A 38 -2.10 10.31 -14.06
CA PRO A 38 -2.47 10.04 -12.67
C PRO A 38 -1.27 9.43 -11.93
N CYS A 39 -1.05 9.89 -10.70
CA CYS A 39 -0.07 9.32 -9.79
C CYS A 39 -0.61 8.00 -9.24
N ILE A 40 0.01 6.88 -9.63
CA ILE A 40 -0.49 5.53 -9.32
C ILE A 40 0.53 4.75 -8.51
N VAL A 41 0.04 4.02 -7.51
CA VAL A 41 0.79 2.94 -6.85
C VAL A 41 0.17 1.61 -7.27
N LEU A 42 0.99 0.67 -7.70
CA LEU A 42 0.55 -0.69 -7.99
C LEU A 42 0.60 -1.50 -6.69
N VAL A 43 -0.54 -2.03 -6.24
CA VAL A 43 -0.67 -2.66 -4.93
C VAL A 43 -1.25 -4.06 -5.05
N ARG A 44 -0.58 -5.04 -4.44
CA ARG A 44 -1.09 -6.41 -4.27
C ARG A 44 -2.05 -6.50 -3.10
N GLY A 45 -3.05 -7.36 -3.21
CA GLY A 45 -3.94 -7.66 -2.09
C GLY A 45 -3.23 -8.45 -0.98
N THR A 46 -3.65 -8.24 0.26
CA THR A 46 -3.07 -8.94 1.44
C THR A 46 -3.32 -10.44 1.41
N GLU A 47 -4.31 -10.93 0.66
CA GLU A 47 -4.63 -12.36 0.53
C GLU A 47 -3.72 -13.10 -0.47
N SER A 48 -2.90 -12.36 -1.21
CA SER A 48 -1.89 -12.96 -2.10
C SER A 48 -0.90 -13.78 -1.29
N ARG A 49 -0.41 -14.87 -1.89
CA ARG A 49 0.61 -15.73 -1.26
C ARG A 49 1.91 -14.95 -1.10
N THR A 50 2.23 -14.08 -2.05
CA THR A 50 3.37 -13.17 -1.99
C THR A 50 3.30 -12.26 -0.77
N ALA A 51 2.18 -11.53 -0.58
CA ALA A 51 1.98 -10.68 0.59
C ALA A 51 2.01 -11.47 1.89
N GLN A 52 1.29 -12.59 1.97
CA GLN A 52 1.24 -13.44 3.16
C GLN A 52 2.61 -14.02 3.55
N LYS A 53 3.50 -14.28 2.59
CA LYS A 53 4.87 -14.72 2.88
C LYS A 53 5.68 -13.56 3.48
N ALA A 54 5.61 -12.38 2.88
CA ALA A 54 6.34 -11.21 3.35
C ALA A 54 5.86 -10.71 4.73
N LEU A 55 4.54 -10.64 4.94
CA LEU A 55 3.95 -10.26 6.23
C LEU A 55 4.32 -11.24 7.35
N ARG A 56 4.35 -12.55 7.07
CA ARG A 56 4.82 -13.54 8.04
C ARG A 56 6.30 -13.37 8.38
N ALA A 57 7.15 -13.09 7.39
CA ALA A 57 8.56 -12.82 7.65
C ALA A 57 8.74 -11.57 8.53
N ALA A 58 8.03 -10.48 8.23
CA ALA A 58 8.03 -9.27 9.05
C ALA A 58 7.55 -9.53 10.49
N GLN A 59 6.48 -10.33 10.66
CA GLN A 59 5.98 -10.72 11.98
C GLN A 59 7.00 -11.55 12.77
N GLN A 60 7.69 -12.49 12.11
CA GLN A 60 8.72 -13.30 12.75
C GLN A 60 9.90 -12.46 13.23
N GLU A 61 10.36 -11.48 12.44
CA GLU A 61 11.41 -10.55 12.87
C GLU A 61 10.96 -9.70 14.06
N ARG A 62 9.71 -9.24 14.08
CA ARG A 62 9.14 -8.52 15.24
C ARG A 62 9.10 -9.36 16.50
N MET A 63 8.77 -10.65 16.40
CA MET A 63 8.75 -11.55 17.56
C MET A 63 10.13 -11.82 18.14
N LYS A 64 11.20 -11.67 17.35
CA LYS A 64 12.59 -11.75 17.83
C LYS A 64 13.01 -10.48 18.58
N ALA A 65 12.40 -9.34 18.28
CA ALA A 65 12.61 -8.11 19.04
C ALA A 65 11.94 -8.23 20.42
N LYS A 66 12.65 -7.81 21.48
CA LYS A 66 12.08 -7.83 22.84
C LYS A 66 10.82 -6.96 22.89
N PRO A 67 9.73 -7.40 23.52
CA PRO A 67 8.53 -6.59 23.67
C PRO A 67 8.88 -5.33 24.47
N LYS A 68 8.80 -4.16 23.84
CA LYS A 68 8.80 -2.89 24.58
C LYS A 68 7.48 -2.83 25.35
N LYS A 69 7.56 -2.65 26.67
CA LYS A 69 6.41 -2.51 27.58
C LYS A 69 5.78 -1.10 27.52
N ASP A 70 6.11 -0.32 26.50
CA ASP A 70 5.77 1.08 26.42
C ASP A 70 4.41 1.28 25.75
N VAL A 71 3.75 2.36 26.14
CA VAL A 71 2.55 2.89 25.46
C VAL A 71 2.88 3.00 23.97
N GLN A 72 2.12 2.28 23.14
CA GLN A 72 2.33 2.29 21.70
C GLN A 72 2.05 3.70 21.19
N MET A 73 3.11 4.41 20.80
CA MET A 73 2.98 5.76 20.28
C MET A 73 2.42 5.72 18.86
N LEU A 74 1.80 6.80 18.44
CA LEU A 74 1.28 6.96 17.07
C LEU A 74 2.40 6.76 16.01
N GLU A 75 3.63 7.15 16.34
CA GLU A 75 4.82 6.89 15.52
C GLU A 75 5.14 5.39 15.39
N ASP A 76 5.01 4.60 16.46
CA ASP A 76 5.20 3.14 16.42
C ASP A 76 4.13 2.47 15.55
N LEU A 77 2.87 2.95 15.65
CA LEU A 77 1.78 2.48 14.80
C LEU A 77 2.07 2.78 13.33
N HIS A 78 2.49 4.01 13.03
CA HIS A 78 2.86 4.42 11.67
C HIS A 78 3.99 3.56 11.11
N ALA A 79 5.07 3.37 11.87
CA ALA A 79 6.18 2.50 11.47
C ALA A 79 5.71 1.07 11.18
N GLN A 80 4.80 0.54 11.99
CA GLN A 80 4.23 -0.79 11.75
C GLN A 80 3.40 -0.88 10.47
N MET A 81 2.66 0.18 10.15
CA MET A 81 1.89 0.29 8.92
C MET A 81 2.81 0.37 7.70
N VAL A 82 3.89 1.15 7.76
CA VAL A 82 4.90 1.25 6.69
C VAL A 82 5.49 -0.12 6.38
N ASP A 83 6.00 -0.82 7.39
CA ASP A 83 6.56 -2.17 7.24
C ASP A 83 5.57 -3.16 6.62
N SER A 84 4.28 -3.01 6.91
CA SER A 84 3.23 -3.87 6.37
C SER A 84 2.88 -3.52 4.93
N ALA A 85 3.01 -2.25 4.55
CA ALA A 85 2.70 -1.73 3.22
C ALA A 85 3.82 -1.94 2.21
N VAL A 86 5.09 -1.82 2.62
CA VAL A 86 6.28 -2.03 1.77
C VAL A 86 6.18 -3.28 0.88
N PRO A 87 5.88 -4.49 1.40
CA PRO A 87 5.84 -5.70 0.56
C PRO A 87 4.60 -5.78 -0.35
N LEU A 88 3.61 -4.90 -0.18
CA LEU A 88 2.39 -4.88 -0.98
C LEU A 88 2.58 -4.06 -2.26
N ILE A 89 3.54 -3.13 -2.29
CA ILE A 89 3.81 -2.29 -3.44
C ILE A 89 4.57 -3.10 -4.52
N ALA A 90 4.06 -3.05 -5.73
CA ALA A 90 4.58 -3.74 -6.91
C ALA A 90 5.09 -2.78 -7.99
N GLY A 91 4.89 -1.47 -7.83
CA GLY A 91 5.42 -0.44 -8.73
C GLY A 91 4.74 0.91 -8.55
N PHE A 92 5.19 1.88 -9.35
CA PHE A 92 4.67 3.23 -9.40
C PHE A 92 4.45 3.64 -10.85
N GLU A 93 3.46 4.49 -11.10
CA GLU A 93 3.29 5.19 -12.38
C GLU A 93 3.17 6.69 -12.10
N ASN A 94 3.94 7.50 -12.80
CA ASN A 94 3.94 8.97 -12.67
C ASN A 94 4.21 9.50 -11.24
N VAL A 95 4.97 8.75 -10.42
CA VAL A 95 5.41 9.22 -9.10
C VAL A 95 6.93 9.40 -9.12
N SER A 96 7.41 10.58 -8.74
CA SER A 96 8.83 10.92 -8.72
C SER A 96 9.27 11.48 -7.37
N ARG A 97 10.56 11.30 -7.08
CA ARG A 97 11.28 11.96 -5.99
C ARG A 97 12.25 12.96 -6.63
N GLY A 98 11.80 14.20 -6.75
CA GLY A 98 12.46 15.18 -7.62
C GLY A 98 12.33 14.77 -9.08
N GLU A 99 13.46 14.69 -9.79
CA GLU A 99 13.50 14.32 -11.22
C GLU A 99 13.52 12.80 -11.45
N ALA A 100 13.78 11.99 -10.41
CA ALA A 100 13.89 10.54 -10.55
C ALA A 100 12.53 9.87 -10.30
N ALA A 101 12.14 8.95 -11.20
CA ALA A 101 10.98 8.09 -10.98
C ALA A 101 11.23 7.17 -9.76
N LEU A 102 10.19 6.93 -8.95
CA LEU A 102 10.32 6.00 -7.83
C LEU A 102 10.52 4.57 -8.30
N THR A 103 11.33 3.85 -7.53
CA THR A 103 11.62 2.44 -7.76
C THR A 103 11.07 1.56 -6.63
N LEU A 104 11.29 0.25 -6.75
CA LEU A 104 11.01 -0.72 -5.68
C LEU A 104 12.18 -0.88 -4.69
N ALA A 105 13.18 0.00 -4.74
CA ALA A 105 14.21 0.04 -3.71
C ALA A 105 13.60 0.38 -2.35
N GLU A 106 14.07 -0.26 -1.29
CA GLU A 106 13.51 -0.07 0.06
C GLU A 106 13.55 1.40 0.52
N ASP A 107 14.59 2.16 0.14
CA ASP A 107 14.69 3.59 0.44
C ASP A 107 13.54 4.40 -0.20
N ASP A 108 13.23 4.15 -1.48
CA ASP A 108 12.15 4.84 -2.19
C ASP A 108 10.77 4.49 -1.59
N LEU A 109 10.54 3.20 -1.32
CA LEU A 109 9.28 2.73 -0.72
C LEU A 109 9.06 3.35 0.66
N ARG A 110 10.09 3.34 1.50
CA ARG A 110 10.02 3.91 2.85
C ARG A 110 9.93 5.43 2.81
N TRP A 111 10.66 6.11 1.92
CA TRP A 111 10.52 7.55 1.74
C TRP A 111 9.08 7.92 1.40
N PHE A 112 8.49 7.26 0.40
CA PHE A 112 7.12 7.52 -0.05
C PHE A 112 6.10 7.33 1.07
N LEU A 113 6.15 6.19 1.77
CA LEU A 113 5.20 5.85 2.82
C LEU A 113 5.36 6.70 4.09
N ASN A 114 6.47 7.43 4.24
CA ASN A 114 6.75 8.31 5.37
C ASN A 114 6.58 9.81 5.06
N LEU A 115 6.12 10.19 3.85
CA LEU A 115 5.86 11.59 3.51
C LEU A 115 4.80 12.24 4.43
N GLN A 116 3.86 11.44 4.93
CA GLN A 116 2.91 11.83 5.97
C GLN A 116 2.87 10.76 7.05
N MET A 117 2.77 11.19 8.31
CA MET A 117 2.44 10.30 9.42
C MET A 117 0.93 10.17 9.53
N VAL A 118 0.43 8.99 9.88
CA VAL A 118 -0.98 8.82 10.29
C VAL A 118 -1.26 9.75 11.45
N ASN A 119 -2.35 10.54 11.41
CA ASN A 119 -2.66 11.53 12.45
C ASN A 119 -4.07 11.37 13.04
N GLY A 120 -4.88 10.44 12.52
CA GLY A 120 -6.23 10.16 13.01
C GLY A 120 -7.26 11.26 12.74
N GLN A 121 -6.95 12.27 11.90
CA GLN A 121 -7.90 13.30 11.52
C GLN A 121 -8.93 12.73 10.54
N GLU A 122 -10.21 13.03 10.79
CA GLU A 122 -11.28 12.57 9.92
C GLU A 122 -11.15 13.24 8.53
N GLY A 123 -11.18 12.42 7.48
CA GLY A 123 -11.05 12.88 6.10
C GLY A 123 -9.61 12.95 5.59
N GLU A 124 -8.61 13.01 6.47
CA GLU A 124 -7.21 12.93 6.07
C GLU A 124 -6.74 11.47 5.95
N ARG A 125 -5.92 11.18 4.94
CA ARG A 125 -5.32 9.84 4.75
C ARG A 125 -3.92 9.92 4.21
N SER A 126 -2.97 9.46 5.00
CA SER A 126 -1.59 9.23 4.57
C SER A 126 -1.52 8.23 3.40
N PHE A 127 -0.43 8.25 2.65
CA PHE A 127 -0.24 7.27 1.56
C PHE A 127 -0.17 5.82 2.06
N VAL A 128 0.37 5.59 3.26
CA VAL A 128 0.37 4.25 3.86
C VAL A 128 -1.05 3.75 4.15
N GLU A 129 -1.95 4.64 4.60
CA GLU A 129 -3.37 4.29 4.79
C GLU A 129 -4.06 3.99 3.46
N GLN A 130 -3.78 4.75 2.40
CA GLN A 130 -4.35 4.51 1.07
C GLN A 130 -3.93 3.15 0.51
N VAL A 131 -2.65 2.79 0.63
CA VAL A 131 -2.12 1.47 0.21
C VAL A 131 -2.76 0.33 1.00
N LEU A 132 -2.81 0.44 2.32
CA LEU A 132 -3.38 -0.61 3.19
C LEU A 132 -4.90 -0.75 3.01
N ALA A 133 -5.60 0.36 2.78
CA ALA A 133 -7.04 0.36 2.50
C ALA A 133 -7.35 -0.40 1.21
N PHE A 134 -6.58 -0.17 0.14
CA PHE A 134 -6.73 -0.94 -1.09
C PHE A 134 -6.42 -2.43 -0.85
N ALA A 135 -5.27 -2.73 -0.25
CA ALA A 135 -4.77 -4.09 -0.14
C ALA A 135 -5.63 -5.00 0.76
N SER A 136 -6.32 -4.44 1.75
CA SER A 136 -7.17 -5.21 2.69
C SER A 136 -8.59 -5.46 2.16
N ARG A 137 -9.04 -4.70 1.17
CA ARG A 137 -10.39 -4.75 0.62
C ARG A 137 -10.50 -5.76 -0.52
N ARG A 138 -11.26 -6.84 -0.30
CA ARG A 138 -11.45 -7.90 -1.31
C ARG A 138 -12.02 -7.35 -2.61
N ASP A 139 -12.96 -6.42 -2.54
CA ASP A 139 -13.57 -5.77 -3.71
C ASP A 139 -12.59 -4.93 -4.54
N SER A 140 -11.44 -4.54 -3.98
CA SER A 140 -10.37 -3.85 -4.71
C SER A 140 -9.65 -4.74 -5.73
N TYR A 141 -9.65 -6.06 -5.52
CA TYR A 141 -8.94 -7.00 -6.38
C TYR A 141 -9.78 -8.20 -6.83
N LEU A 142 -10.95 -8.46 -6.26
CA LEU A 142 -11.90 -9.43 -6.80
C LEU A 142 -12.28 -9.01 -8.23
N GLY A 143 -12.22 -9.95 -9.17
CA GLY A 143 -12.41 -9.66 -10.60
C GLY A 143 -11.10 -9.42 -11.38
N ASN A 144 -9.97 -9.16 -10.72
CA ASN A 144 -8.66 -9.07 -11.39
C ASN A 144 -8.22 -10.39 -12.05
N ALA A 145 -8.66 -11.53 -11.50
CA ALA A 145 -8.38 -12.87 -12.00
C ALA A 145 -9.33 -13.35 -13.12
N ALA A 146 -10.48 -12.69 -13.31
CA ALA A 146 -11.51 -13.13 -14.26
C ALA A 146 -11.32 -12.59 -15.69
N ALA A 147 -10.29 -11.77 -15.91
CA ALA A 147 -9.91 -11.32 -17.25
C ALA A 147 -8.67 -12.11 -17.72
N ALA A 148 -8.90 -13.36 -18.13
CA ALA A 148 -7.97 -14.17 -18.92
C ALA A 148 -8.72 -14.69 -20.16
#